data_AF-X0Y648-F1
#
_entry.id   AF-X0Y648-F1
#
_cell.length_a   1.000
_cell.length_b   1.000
_cell.length_c   1.000
_cell.angle_alpha   90.00
_cell.angle_beta   90.00
_cell.angle_gamma   90.00
#
_symmetry.space_group_name_H-M   'P 1'
#
loop_
_entity.id
_entity.type
_entity.pdbx_description
1 polymer ?
#
loop_
_entity_poly.entity_id
_entity_poly.type
_entity_poly.pdbx_seq_one_letter_code
_entity_poly.pdbx_strand_id
1 'polypeptide(L)'
;ELRSLVQSGEFAHLRVASEYINISDKYLRENHINPYKLIPTWGASEAFLPDDADILIDNTQTGKTLEQHNLKIIDVLFQSSACLIGNKDSLDSPDKKEKMEFLTQMLRAGLLTVDSHQNYPLSLDGRGLG
;
A
#
# COMPACT_ATOMS: atom_id res chain seq x y z
N GLU A 1 17.83 -8.49 4.66
CA GLU A 1 16.61 -7.92 5.28
C GLU A 1 16.88 -6.48 5.65
N LEU A 2 15.88 -5.60 5.72
CA LEU A 2 16.07 -4.15 5.94
C LEU A 2 17.03 -3.81 7.09
N ARG A 3 17.02 -4.63 8.16
CA ARG A 3 17.96 -4.51 9.29
C ARG A 3 19.43 -4.66 8.90
N SER A 4 19.76 -5.55 7.95
CA SER A 4 21.14 -5.73 7.48
C SER A 4 21.65 -4.53 6.67
N LEU A 5 20.75 -3.76 6.03
CA LEU A 5 21.12 -2.50 5.35
C LEU A 5 21.42 -1.38 6.34
N VAL A 6 20.75 -1.37 7.50
CA VAL A 6 20.94 -0.35 8.55
C VAL A 6 22.16 -0.67 9.42
N GLN A 7 22.45 -1.95 9.66
CA GLN A 7 23.56 -2.40 10.50
C GLN A 7 24.92 -2.38 9.81
N SER A 8 25.00 -2.04 8.51
CA SER A 8 26.29 -1.91 7.80
C SER A 8 27.17 -0.78 8.34
N GLY A 9 26.60 0.12 9.16
CA GLY A 9 27.33 1.27 9.73
C GLY A 9 27.65 2.36 8.72
N GLU A 10 27.07 2.28 7.52
CA GLU A 10 27.37 3.15 6.39
C GLU A 10 26.72 4.54 6.52
N PHE A 11 25.66 4.67 7.33
CA PHE A 11 24.89 5.90 7.48
C PHE A 11 24.82 6.38 8.94
N ALA A 12 24.96 7.69 9.16
CA ALA A 12 24.77 8.32 10.47
C ALA A 12 23.31 8.22 10.98
N HIS A 13 22.36 8.17 10.06
CA HIS A 13 20.95 7.83 10.26
C HIS A 13 20.36 7.39 8.93
N LEU A 14 19.44 6.43 8.95
CA LEU A 14 18.69 6.02 7.75
C LEU A 14 17.70 7.14 7.36
N ARG A 15 17.84 7.68 6.16
CA ARG A 15 16.95 8.71 5.59
C ARG A 15 15.79 8.03 4.88
N VAL A 16 14.57 8.24 5.38
CA VAL A 16 13.36 7.57 4.90
C VAL A 16 12.39 8.59 4.32
N ALA A 17 12.20 8.57 3.00
CA ALA A 17 11.18 9.36 2.32
C ALA A 17 9.80 8.70 2.44
N SER A 18 8.75 9.47 2.73
CA SER A 18 7.37 8.95 2.72
C SER A 18 6.31 10.06 2.76
N GLU A 19 5.20 9.84 2.07
CA GLU A 19 3.97 10.62 2.26
C GLU A 19 3.22 10.19 3.56
N TYR A 20 3.56 9.01 4.12
CA TYR A 20 2.85 8.36 5.23
C TYR A 20 3.65 8.36 6.53
N ILE A 21 4.02 9.55 7.02
CA ILE A 21 4.96 9.71 8.16
C ILE A 21 4.59 8.88 9.40
N ASN A 22 3.32 8.85 9.80
CA ASN A 22 2.90 8.10 10.99
C ASN A 22 2.99 6.57 10.80
N ILE A 23 2.71 6.09 9.59
CA ILE A 23 2.79 4.67 9.24
C ILE A 23 4.27 4.25 9.20
N SER A 24 5.09 5.06 8.54
CA SER A 24 6.53 4.86 8.42
C SER A 24 7.22 4.88 9.78
N ASP A 25 6.91 5.86 10.63
CA ASP A 25 7.44 5.94 12.00
C ASP A 25 7.08 4.70 12.83
N LYS A 26 5.80 4.30 12.81
CA LYS A 26 5.35 3.11 13.53
C LYS A 26 6.10 1.86 13.05
N TYR A 27 6.19 1.66 11.74
CA TYR A 27 6.87 0.52 11.14
C TYR A 27 8.35 0.45 11.54
N LEU A 28 9.07 1.57 11.45
CA LEU A 28 10.50 1.63 11.80
C LEU A 28 10.73 1.33 13.27
N ARG A 29 9.90 1.86 14.17
CA ARG A 29 9.98 1.59 15.62
C ARG A 29 9.68 0.14 15.96
N GLU A 30 8.60 -0.42 15.41
CA GLU A 30 8.19 -1.82 15.65
C GLU A 30 9.25 -2.81 15.11
N ASN A 31 9.99 -2.42 14.07
CA ASN A 31 11.08 -3.21 13.52
C ASN A 31 12.45 -2.89 14.12
N HIS A 32 12.51 -2.10 15.19
CA HIS A 32 13.74 -1.71 15.88
C HIS A 32 14.80 -1.10 14.94
N ILE A 33 14.37 -0.38 13.91
CA ILE A 33 15.26 0.33 13.01
C ILE A 33 15.61 1.67 13.66
N ASN A 34 16.89 1.88 13.94
CA ASN A 34 17.40 3.12 14.52
C ASN A 34 18.92 3.23 14.25
N PRO A 35 19.46 4.46 14.13
CA PRO A 35 18.75 5.75 14.05
C PRO A 35 18.17 6.01 12.65
N TYR A 36 17.04 6.73 12.56
CA TYR A 36 16.43 7.15 11.29
C TYR A 36 15.95 8.60 11.31
N LYS A 37 15.80 9.18 10.12
CA LYS A 37 15.19 10.48 9.86
C LYS A 37 14.08 10.31 8.82
N LEU A 38 12.87 10.72 9.17
CA LEU A 38 11.74 10.76 8.25
C LEU A 38 11.76 12.07 7.45
N ILE A 39 11.57 11.95 6.14
CA ILE A 39 11.51 13.05 5.18
C ILE A 39 10.12 13.03 4.54
N PRO A 40 9.23 13.99 4.86
CA PRO A 40 7.92 14.07 4.23
C PRO A 40 8.04 14.42 2.75
N THR A 41 7.28 13.72 1.92
CA THR A 41 7.16 13.95 0.48
C THR A 41 5.71 14.25 0.11
N TRP A 42 5.51 14.83 -1.08
CA TRP A 42 4.20 15.12 -1.66
C TRP A 42 4.27 14.89 -3.17
N GLY A 43 4.03 13.65 -3.58
CA GLY A 43 4.22 13.18 -4.94
C GLY A 43 5.68 13.13 -5.41
N ALA A 44 5.91 12.40 -6.51
CA ALA A 44 7.25 12.17 -7.10
C ALA A 44 8.31 11.73 -6.08
N SER A 45 7.89 10.93 -5.09
CA SER A 45 8.72 10.52 -3.95
C SER A 45 9.94 9.69 -4.38
N GLU A 46 9.90 9.07 -5.57
CA GLU A 46 11.01 8.33 -6.16
C GLU A 46 12.22 9.21 -6.46
N ALA A 47 12.01 10.51 -6.74
CA ALA A 47 13.08 11.46 -7.05
C ALA A 47 14.00 11.77 -5.85
N PHE A 48 13.58 11.41 -4.63
CA PHE A 48 14.41 11.58 -3.43
C PHE A 48 15.56 10.56 -3.38
N LEU A 49 15.48 9.47 -4.13
CA LEU A 49 16.47 8.40 -4.09
C LEU A 49 17.53 8.60 -5.19
N PRO A 50 18.83 8.42 -4.89
CA PRO A 50 19.45 8.19 -3.57
C PRO A 50 19.93 9.48 -2.87
N ASP A 51 19.80 10.64 -3.54
CA ASP A 51 20.49 11.86 -3.14
C ASP A 51 19.94 12.45 -1.83
N ASP A 52 18.62 12.42 -1.64
CA ASP A 52 17.94 13.01 -0.47
C ASP A 52 17.47 11.97 0.55
N ALA A 53 17.24 10.73 0.13
CA ALA A 53 16.83 9.61 0.96
C ALA A 53 17.58 8.32 0.62
N ASP A 54 17.59 7.36 1.56
CA ASP A 54 18.20 6.04 1.36
C ASP A 54 17.13 4.99 1.02
N ILE A 55 15.93 5.15 1.59
CA ILE A 55 14.76 4.30 1.29
C ILE A 55 13.49 5.13 1.14
N LEU A 56 12.53 4.57 0.42
CA LEU A 56 11.19 5.11 0.20
C LEU A 56 10.15 4.16 0.78
N ILE A 57 9.22 4.68 1.59
CA ILE A 57 7.99 3.99 1.98
C ILE A 57 6.83 4.64 1.24
N ASP A 58 6.25 3.88 0.32
CA ASP A 58 5.17 4.33 -0.57
C ASP A 58 4.14 3.22 -0.82
N ASN A 59 2.97 3.60 -1.32
CA ASN A 59 1.97 2.65 -1.80
C ASN A 59 2.27 2.26 -3.25
N THR A 60 2.04 0.99 -3.60
CA THR A 60 2.17 0.53 -4.98
C THR A 60 1.08 -0.49 -5.28
N GLN A 61 0.61 -0.50 -6.54
CA GLN A 61 -0.41 -1.44 -7.01
C GLN A 61 0.21 -2.51 -7.92
N THR A 62 0.84 -2.09 -9.02
CA THR A 62 1.43 -3.02 -10.00
C THR A 62 2.95 -3.10 -9.91
N GLY A 63 3.60 -2.28 -9.09
CA GLY A 63 5.06 -2.17 -9.04
C GLY A 63 5.69 -1.40 -10.21
N LYS A 64 4.96 -1.11 -11.30
CA LYS A 64 5.51 -0.51 -12.53
C LYS A 64 6.25 0.81 -12.30
N THR A 65 5.74 1.69 -11.45
CA THR A 65 6.41 2.97 -11.15
C THR A 65 7.76 2.73 -10.47
N LEU A 66 7.82 1.79 -9.53
CA LEU A 66 9.08 1.43 -8.87
C LEU A 66 10.08 0.85 -9.86
N GLU A 67 9.65 -0.04 -10.75
CA GLU A 67 10.50 -0.62 -11.80
C GLU A 67 11.04 0.44 -12.77
N GLN A 68 10.21 1.40 -13.17
CA GLN A 68 10.60 2.53 -14.03
C GLN A 68 11.70 3.39 -13.41
N HIS A 69 11.73 3.47 -12.09
CA HIS A 69 12.75 4.19 -11.31
C HIS A 69 13.86 3.28 -10.77
N ASN A 70 13.99 2.05 -11.27
CA ASN A 70 14.98 1.06 -10.84
C ASN A 70 14.95 0.75 -9.33
N LEU A 71 13.80 0.93 -8.70
CA LEU A 71 13.57 0.64 -7.29
C LEU A 71 13.12 -0.79 -7.09
N LYS A 72 13.55 -1.39 -5.98
CA LYS A 72 13.20 -2.76 -5.60
C LYS A 72 12.36 -2.73 -4.32
N ILE A 73 11.25 -3.46 -4.33
CA ILE A 73 10.48 -3.73 -3.11
C ILE A 73 11.31 -4.63 -2.19
N ILE A 74 11.60 -4.14 -1.00
CA ILE A 74 12.38 -4.84 0.02
C ILE A 74 11.55 -5.28 1.22
N ASP A 75 10.35 -4.72 1.39
CA ASP A 75 9.38 -5.11 2.41
C ASP A 75 7.94 -4.70 2.05
N VAL A 76 6.95 -5.29 2.70
CA VAL A 76 5.52 -4.97 2.55
C VAL A 76 4.93 -4.68 3.93
N LEU A 77 4.58 -3.42 4.17
CA LEU A 77 4.03 -2.97 5.45
C LEU A 77 2.63 -3.55 5.71
N PHE A 78 1.75 -3.47 4.71
CA PHE A 78 0.41 -4.06 4.71
C PHE A 78 -0.20 -4.00 3.31
N GLN A 79 -1.25 -4.79 3.09
CA GLN A 79 -2.13 -4.66 1.94
C GLN A 79 -3.29 -3.74 2.30
N SER A 80 -3.68 -2.86 1.38
CA SER A 80 -4.80 -1.94 1.57
C SER A 80 -5.99 -2.33 0.70
N SER A 81 -7.18 -1.97 1.16
CA SER A 81 -8.44 -2.14 0.44
C SER A 81 -9.33 -0.93 0.66
N ALA A 82 -10.29 -0.73 -0.24
CA ALA A 82 -11.31 0.29 -0.06
C ALA A 82 -12.31 -0.16 1.03
N CYS A 83 -12.57 0.71 2.00
CA CYS A 83 -13.44 0.43 3.14
C CYS A 83 -14.52 1.51 3.28
N LEU A 84 -15.75 1.10 3.60
CA LEU A 84 -16.78 2.02 4.07
C LEU A 84 -16.58 2.29 5.57
N ILE A 85 -16.31 3.54 5.92
CA ILE A 85 -16.10 3.98 7.30
C ILE A 85 -17.30 4.82 7.75
N GLY A 86 -17.87 4.49 8.91
CA GLY A 86 -19.00 5.21 9.50
C GLY A 86 -18.73 5.62 10.95
N ASN A 87 -19.36 6.71 11.38
CA ASN A 87 -19.27 7.16 12.77
C ASN A 87 -20.13 6.24 13.66
N LYS A 88 -19.51 5.63 14.68
CA LYS A 88 -20.17 4.74 15.63
C LYS A 88 -21.36 5.39 16.36
N ASP A 89 -21.26 6.68 16.69
CA ASP A 89 -22.30 7.42 17.43
C ASP A 89 -23.52 7.69 16.54
N SER A 90 -23.37 7.57 15.21
CA SER A 90 -24.50 7.68 14.28
C SER A 90 -25.41 6.44 14.30
N LEU A 91 -24.99 5.34 14.93
CA LEU A 91 -25.82 4.16 15.11
C LEU A 91 -26.98 4.38 16.10
N ASP A 92 -26.86 5.38 16.97
CA ASP A 92 -27.90 5.73 17.95
C ASP A 92 -29.06 6.51 17.33
N SER A 93 -28.90 6.99 16.10
CA SER A 93 -29.96 7.67 15.33
C SER A 93 -30.59 6.69 14.34
N PRO A 94 -31.89 6.35 14.48
CA PRO A 94 -32.57 5.40 13.61
C PRO A 94 -32.43 5.74 12.12
N ASP A 95 -32.68 7.01 11.75
CA ASP A 95 -32.60 7.48 10.36
C ASP A 95 -31.19 7.35 9.77
N LYS A 96 -30.15 7.59 10.56
CA LYS A 96 -28.75 7.48 10.10
C LYS A 96 -28.35 6.02 9.98
N LYS A 97 -28.76 5.19 10.93
CA LYS A 97 -28.53 3.75 10.92
C LYS A 97 -29.15 3.11 9.67
N GLU A 98 -30.40 3.43 9.35
CA GLU A 98 -31.07 2.92 8.15
C GLU A 98 -30.32 3.29 6.87
N LYS A 99 -29.87 4.55 6.74
CA LYS A 99 -29.07 5.00 5.59
C LYS A 99 -27.72 4.28 5.49
N MET A 100 -27.05 4.07 6.61
CA MET A 100 -25.78 3.33 6.65
C MET A 100 -25.97 1.88 6.24
N GLU A 101 -27.04 1.22 6.72
CA GLU A 101 -27.40 -0.14 6.33
C GLU A 101 -27.71 -0.23 4.83
N PHE A 102 -28.49 0.72 4.32
CA PHE A 102 -28.80 0.82 2.89
C PHE A 102 -27.54 0.93 2.03
N LEU A 103 -26.64 1.88 2.33
CA LEU A 103 -25.38 2.04 1.59
C LEU A 103 -24.51 0.78 1.67
N THR A 104 -24.46 0.15 2.85
CA THR A 104 -23.71 -1.09 3.04
C THR A 104 -24.26 -2.22 2.18
N GLN A 105 -25.57 -2.39 2.13
CA GLN A 105 -26.22 -3.41 1.30
C GLN A 105 -25.99 -3.14 -0.19
N MET A 106 -26.14 -1.89 -0.64
CA MET A 106 -25.89 -1.50 -2.02
C MET A 106 -24.45 -1.79 -2.47
N LEU A 107 -23.46 -1.42 -1.67
CA LEU A 107 -22.05 -1.68 -1.98
C LEU A 107 -21.74 -3.19 -1.99
N ARG A 108 -22.29 -3.96 -1.04
CA ARG A 108 -22.13 -5.42 -1.00
C ARG A 108 -22.77 -6.11 -2.20
N ALA A 109 -23.98 -5.69 -2.59
CA ALA A 109 -24.64 -6.23 -3.77
C ALA A 109 -23.81 -5.94 -5.04
N GLY A 110 -23.29 -4.72 -5.19
CA GLY A 110 -22.38 -4.37 -6.27
C GLY A 110 -21.16 -5.30 -6.33
N LEU A 111 -20.51 -5.57 -5.20
CA LEU A 111 -19.35 -6.46 -5.13
C LEU A 111 -19.66 -7.90 -5.61
N LEU A 112 -20.79 -8.47 -5.19
CA LEU A 112 -21.19 -9.82 -5.60
C LEU A 112 -21.47 -9.93 -7.10
N THR A 113 -21.94 -8.86 -7.74
CA THR A 113 -22.18 -8.84 -9.19
C THR A 113 -20.89 -8.82 -10.02
N VAL A 114 -19.79 -8.30 -9.46
CA VAL A 114 -18.50 -8.24 -10.17
C VAL A 114 -17.80 -9.60 -10.20
N ASP A 115 -17.97 -10.43 -9.15
CA ASP A 115 -17.41 -11.79 -9.10
C ASP A 115 -18.06 -12.75 -10.11
N SER A 116 -19.34 -12.55 -10.46
CA SER A 116 -20.03 -13.38 -11.45
C SER A 116 -19.66 -13.12 -12.92
N HIS A 117 -18.80 -12.14 -13.20
CA HIS A 117 -18.43 -11.77 -14.58
C HIS A 117 -16.94 -11.98 -14.94
N GLN A 118 -16.12 -12.61 -14.09
CA GLN A 118 -14.82 -13.16 -14.50
C GLN A 118 -14.92 -14.66 -14.85
N ASN A 119 -15.46 -14.97 -16.02
CA ASN A 119 -15.23 -16.27 -16.67
C ASN A 119 -14.34 -16.03 -17.91
N TYR A 120 -13.02 -16.03 -17.71
CA TYR A 120 -12.06 -16.06 -18.81
C TYR A 120 -12.05 -17.48 -19.41
N PRO A 121 -12.38 -17.68 -20.70
CA PRO A 121 -12.13 -18.96 -21.33
C PRO A 121 -10.62 -19.21 -21.43
N LEU A 122 -10.20 -20.32 -20.83
CA LEU A 122 -8.88 -20.94 -20.98
C LEU A 122 -8.47 -20.97 -22.46
N SER A 123 -7.27 -20.48 -22.73
CA SER A 123 -6.57 -20.66 -24.00
C SER A 123 -6.55 -22.15 -24.37
N LEU A 124 -7.14 -22.50 -25.50
CA LEU A 124 -6.91 -23.80 -26.13
C LEU A 124 -5.57 -23.74 -26.87
N ASP A 125 -4.53 -24.27 -26.22
CA ASP A 125 -3.33 -24.74 -26.90
C ASP A 125 -3.70 -25.89 -27.84
N GLY A 126 -3.60 -25.65 -29.15
CA GLY A 126 -3.63 -26.67 -30.18
C GLY A 126 -2.34 -26.62 -30.99
N ARG A 127 -1.36 -27.45 -30.60
CA ARG A 127 -0.13 -27.70 -31.38
C ARG A 127 -0.48 -28.22 -32.79
N GLY A 128 0.26 -27.74 -33.78
CA GLY A 128 0.02 -27.95 -35.22
C GLY A 128 0.44 -29.29 -35.81
N LEU A 129 0.28 -29.39 -37.14
CA LEU A 129 0.86 -30.35 -38.08
C LEU A 129 0.97 -29.60 -39.43
N GLY A 130 2.10 -29.49 -40.15
CA GLY A 130 3.37 -30.21 -40.00
C GLY A 130 3.25 -31.65 -40.46
#